data_AF-A0A091H7M3-F1
#
_entry.id   AF-A0A091H7M3-F1
#
_cell.length_a   1.000
_cell.length_b   1.000
_cell.length_c   1.000
_cell.angle_alpha   90.00
_cell.angle_beta   90.00
_cell.angle_gamma   90.00
#
_symmetry.space_group_name_H-M   'P 1'
#
loop_
_entity.id
_entity.type
_entity.pdbx_description
1 polymer ?
#
loop_
_entity_poly.entity_id
_entity_poly.type
_entity_poly.pdbx_seq_one_letter_code
_entity_poly.pdbx_strand_id
1 'polypeptide(L)'
;GPYESYFVWKKNGQEMKACITEQSHVLLDGRMHVLSWVKDSVSENTEYKCSLISKAGNTTSEVLITVEDKGGAGQDRWTKEFDTWRSAISEHDRMMQNWRKTW
;
A
#
# COMPACT_ATOMS: atom_id res chain seq x y z
N GLY A 1 -3.55 -11.05 27.35
CA GLY A 1 -4.25 -11.79 26.27
C GLY A 1 -4.43 -10.89 25.06
N PRO A 2 -5.15 -11.28 23.99
CA PRO A 2 -5.39 -10.40 22.83
C PRO A 2 -6.09 -9.08 23.21
N TYR A 3 -6.83 -9.05 24.33
CA TYR A 3 -7.43 -7.83 24.90
C TYR A 3 -6.42 -6.83 25.49
N GLU A 4 -5.16 -7.22 25.67
CA GLU A 4 -4.09 -6.38 26.21
C GLU A 4 -3.01 -6.11 25.16
N SER A 5 -3.40 -6.14 23.88
CA SER A 5 -2.52 -5.73 22.79
C SER A 5 -2.82 -4.31 22.33
N TYR A 6 -1.78 -3.57 21.93
CA TYR A 6 -1.91 -2.22 21.42
C TYR A 6 -0.93 -1.98 20.27
N PHE A 7 -1.29 -1.07 19.37
CA PHE A 7 -0.41 -0.67 18.28
C PHE A 7 0.48 0.50 18.69
N VAL A 8 1.71 0.51 18.15
CA VAL A 8 2.62 1.64 18.20
C VAL A 8 3.04 1.96 16.77
N TRP A 9 2.74 3.18 16.34
CA TRP A 9 3.14 3.71 15.04
C TRP A 9 4.32 4.66 15.18
N LYS A 10 5.30 4.52 14.30
CA LYS A 10 6.39 5.50 14.13
C LYS A 10 6.47 5.95 12.69
N LYS A 11 6.73 7.24 12.50
CA LYS A 11 7.09 7.89 11.24
C LYS A 11 8.52 8.40 11.36
N ASN A 12 9.44 7.92 10.52
CA ASN A 12 10.86 8.27 10.55
C ASN A 12 11.46 8.13 11.97
N GLY A 13 11.18 6.99 12.63
CA GLY A 13 11.62 6.71 14.00
C GLY A 13 10.87 7.45 15.12
N GLN A 14 10.07 8.48 14.82
CA GLN A 14 9.29 9.25 15.81
C GLN A 14 7.88 8.68 15.99
N GLU A 15 7.44 8.52 17.23
CA GLU A 15 6.12 8.00 17.54
C GLU A 15 4.99 8.94 17.05
N MET A 16 4.02 8.36 16.35
CA MET A 16 2.82 9.04 15.88
C MET A 16 1.76 9.03 16.98
N LYS A 17 1.08 10.17 17.19
CA LYS A 17 0.02 10.32 18.21
C LYS A 17 -1.35 10.68 17.65
N ALA A 18 -1.45 10.92 16.35
CA ALA A 18 -2.67 11.38 15.69
C ALA A 18 -2.85 10.63 14.36
N CYS A 19 -4.09 10.67 13.84
CA CYS A 19 -4.47 10.07 12.56
C CYS A 19 -4.25 8.55 12.47
N ILE A 20 -4.19 7.87 13.61
CA ILE A 20 -4.14 6.41 13.74
C ILE A 20 -5.56 5.91 13.92
N THR A 21 -5.93 4.88 13.17
CA THR A 21 -7.18 4.15 13.36
C THR A 21 -6.85 2.72 13.75
N GLU A 22 -7.65 2.17 14.67
CA GLU A 22 -7.55 0.79 15.12
C GLU A 22 -8.92 0.13 15.04
N GLN A 23 -8.95 -1.12 14.62
CA GLN A 23 -10.14 -1.95 14.59
C GLN A 23 -9.81 -3.32 15.16
N SER A 24 -10.73 -3.86 15.96
CA SER A 24 -10.65 -5.23 16.45
C SER A 24 -11.97 -5.96 16.18
N HIS A 25 -11.87 -7.25 15.89
CA HIS A 25 -13.01 -8.12 15.69
C HIS A 25 -12.73 -9.51 16.25
N VAL A 26 -13.63 -10.00 17.10
CA VAL A 26 -13.55 -11.34 17.67
C VAL A 26 -14.27 -12.32 16.75
N LEU A 27 -13.57 -13.38 16.36
CA LEU A 27 -14.09 -14.46 15.54
C LEU A 27 -14.88 -15.47 16.38
N LEU A 28 -15.67 -16.30 15.70
CA LEU A 28 -16.50 -17.33 16.33
C LEU A 28 -15.68 -18.38 17.12
N ASP A 29 -14.42 -18.59 16.75
CA ASP A 29 -13.50 -19.51 17.43
C ASP A 29 -12.75 -18.86 18.61
N GLY A 30 -13.09 -17.62 18.96
CA GLY A 30 -12.48 -16.86 20.04
C GLY A 30 -11.14 -16.21 19.68
N ARG A 31 -10.62 -16.40 18.46
CA ARG A 31 -9.47 -15.61 17.98
C ARG A 31 -9.89 -14.16 17.73
N MET A 32 -8.92 -13.25 17.76
CA MET A 32 -9.15 -11.83 17.51
C MET A 32 -8.35 -11.38 16.30
N HIS A 33 -9.02 -10.74 15.34
CA HIS A 33 -8.37 -9.96 14.30
C HIS A 33 -8.22 -8.53 14.78
N VAL A 34 -7.00 -8.00 14.65
CA VAL A 34 -6.68 -6.60 14.93
C VAL A 34 -6.07 -5.98 13.70
N LEU A 35 -6.48 -4.74 13.41
CA LEU A 35 -6.04 -3.99 12.25
C LEU A 35 -5.78 -2.55 12.67
N SER A 36 -4.70 -1.96 12.17
CA SER A 36 -4.42 -0.54 12.38
C SER A 36 -3.84 0.07 11.12
N TRP A 37 -4.19 1.33 10.86
CA TRP A 37 -3.71 2.11 9.72
C TRP A 37 -3.62 3.59 10.07
N VAL A 38 -2.82 4.32 9.29
CA VAL A 38 -2.63 5.76 9.45
C VAL A 38 -3.11 6.50 8.21
N LYS A 39 -3.66 7.70 8.41
CA LYS A 39 -3.91 8.66 7.33
C LYS A 39 -2.92 9.81 7.47
N ASP A 40 -2.02 9.95 6.50
CA ASP A 40 -0.92 10.91 6.57
C ASP A 40 -0.63 11.52 5.21
N SER A 41 -0.05 12.73 5.21
CA SER A 41 0.49 13.37 4.02
C SER A 41 1.98 13.06 3.92
N VAL A 42 2.37 12.43 2.80
CA VAL A 42 3.76 12.02 2.54
C VAL A 42 4.40 13.06 1.63
N SER A 43 5.50 13.66 2.07
CA SER A 43 6.21 14.70 1.31
C SER A 43 7.40 14.14 0.52
N GLU A 44 8.17 13.20 1.08
CA GLU A 44 9.33 12.53 0.47
C GLU A 44 9.55 11.15 1.14
N ASN A 45 10.68 10.49 0.90
CA ASN A 45 11.11 9.24 1.53
C ASN A 45 10.75 9.19 3.02
N THR A 46 9.69 8.45 3.33
CA THR A 46 9.13 8.38 4.67
C THR A 46 9.03 6.92 5.09
N GLU A 47 9.68 6.59 6.19
CA GLU A 47 9.57 5.30 6.84
C GLU A 47 8.38 5.27 7.78
N TYR A 48 7.61 4.20 7.71
CA TYR A 48 6.56 3.88 8.68
C TYR A 48 6.84 2.53 9.32
N LYS A 49 6.71 2.49 10.64
CA LYS A 49 6.84 1.27 11.43
C LYS A 49 5.60 1.08 12.28
N CYS A 50 4.90 -0.03 12.09
CA CYS A 50 3.76 -0.44 12.89
C CYS A 50 4.17 -1.64 13.74
N SER A 51 4.03 -1.53 15.06
CA SER A 51 4.29 -2.63 16.00
C SER A 51 3.04 -2.97 16.78
N LEU A 52 2.67 -4.24 16.82
CA LEU A 52 1.64 -4.77 17.72
C LEU A 52 2.34 -5.39 18.92
N ILE A 53 2.08 -4.86 20.11
CA ILE A 53 2.69 -5.33 21.37
C ILE A 53 1.63 -6.05 22.18
N SER A 54 1.97 -7.18 22.79
CA SER A 54 1.10 -7.94 23.69
C SER A 54 1.94 -8.60 24.80
N LYS A 55 1.26 -9.17 25.81
CA LYS A 55 1.95 -9.99 26.84
C LYS A 55 2.70 -11.20 26.27
N ALA A 56 2.28 -11.72 25.12
CA ALA A 56 2.93 -12.88 24.49
C ALA A 56 4.18 -12.50 23.66
N GLY A 57 4.43 -11.19 23.48
CA GLY A 57 5.49 -10.67 22.63
C GLY A 57 4.97 -9.60 21.68
N ASN A 58 5.81 -9.19 20.74
CA ASN A 58 5.50 -8.19 19.73
C ASN A 58 5.72 -8.71 18.30
N THR A 59 4.98 -8.14 17.36
CA THR A 59 5.25 -8.28 15.93
C THR A 59 5.31 -6.90 15.29
N THR A 60 6.09 -6.75 14.23
CA THR A 60 6.41 -5.47 13.63
C THR A 60 6.37 -5.57 12.11
N SER A 61 5.79 -4.57 11.47
CA SER A 61 5.82 -4.33 10.04
C SER A 61 6.45 -2.96 9.77
N GLU A 62 7.32 -2.88 8.76
CA GLU A 62 8.07 -1.69 8.42
C GLU A 62 8.07 -1.49 6.90
N VAL A 63 7.83 -0.26 6.47
CA VAL A 63 7.74 0.10 5.06
C VAL A 63 8.37 1.47 4.82
N LEU A 64 9.09 1.59 3.70
CA LEU A 64 9.60 2.86 3.20
C LEU A 64 8.72 3.32 2.03
N ILE A 65 8.05 4.46 2.20
CA ILE A 65 7.26 5.10 1.14
C ILE A 65 8.15 6.17 0.50
N THR A 66 8.49 5.95 -0.76
CA THR A 66 9.22 6.93 -1.58
C THR A 66 8.23 7.64 -2.49
N VAL A 67 8.12 8.96 -2.37
CA VAL A 67 7.41 9.78 -3.35
C VAL A 67 8.44 10.12 -4.43
N GLU A 68 8.36 9.45 -5.57
CA GLU A 68 9.19 9.80 -6.73
C GLU A 68 8.82 11.21 -7.17
N ASP A 69 9.79 12.14 -7.09
CA ASP A 69 9.67 13.43 -7.76
C ASP A 69 9.52 13.16 -9.26
N LYS A 70 8.56 13.83 -9.91
CA LYS A 70 8.36 13.75 -11.36
C LYS A 70 9.47 14.48 -12.14
N GLY A 71 10.63 14.71 -11.52
CA GLY A 71 11.82 15.24 -12.16
C GLY A 71 12.38 14.26 -13.19
N GLY A 72 12.01 14.47 -14.46
CA GLY A 72 12.67 13.93 -15.67
C GLY A 72 12.61 12.42 -15.88
N ALA A 73 13.22 11.63 -14.99
CA ALA A 73 13.41 10.19 -15.16
C ALA A 73 12.12 9.39 -14.91
N GLY A 74 11.34 9.73 -13.89
CA GLY A 74 10.07 9.06 -13.59
C GLY A 74 8.98 9.34 -14.63
N GLN A 75 8.95 10.56 -15.19
CA GLN A 75 8.03 10.92 -16.26
C GLN A 75 8.37 10.21 -17.57
N ASP A 76 9.66 10.09 -17.93
CA ASP A 76 10.08 9.35 -19.13
C ASP A 76 9.75 7.86 -19.02
N ARG A 77 9.97 7.24 -17.85
CA ARG A 77 9.58 5.85 -17.59
C ARG A 77 8.07 5.64 -17.72
N TRP A 78 7.27 6.49 -17.07
CA TRP A 78 5.81 6.40 -17.15
C TRP A 78 5.29 6.61 -18.57
N THR A 79 5.87 7.54 -19.32
CA THR A 79 5.47 7.82 -20.70
C THR A 79 5.73 6.61 -21.60
N LYS A 80 6.90 5.95 -21.44
CA LYS A 80 7.23 4.71 -22.16
C LYS A 80 6.31 3.55 -21.81
N GLU A 81 6.02 3.34 -20.52
CA GLU A 81 5.09 2.30 -20.08
C GLU A 81 3.70 2.56 -20.66
N PHE A 82 3.22 3.80 -20.61
CA PHE A 82 1.92 4.18 -21.16
C PHE A 82 1.83 4.03 -22.68
N ASP A 83 2.87 4.41 -23.43
CA ASP A 83 2.93 4.22 -24.88
C ASP A 83 2.95 2.74 -25.27
N THR A 84 3.62 1.89 -24.47
CA THR A 84 3.63 0.43 -24.66
C THR A 84 2.22 -0.14 -24.50
N TRP A 85 1.52 0.23 -23.43
CA TRP A 85 0.15 -0.22 -23.19
C TRP A 85 -0.82 0.27 -24.27
N ARG A 86 -0.68 1.52 -24.71
CA ARG A 86 -1.52 2.09 -25.79
C ARG A 86 -1.32 1.34 -27.10
N SER A 87 -0.08 1.01 -27.43
CA SER A 87 0.26 0.23 -28.61
C SER A 87 -0.36 -1.17 -28.56
N ALA A 88 -0.23 -1.86 -27.42
CA ALA A 88 -0.80 -3.20 -27.23
C ALA A 88 -2.34 -3.22 -27.40
N ILE A 89 -3.03 -2.22 -26.85
CA ILE A 89 -4.49 -2.08 -26.99
C ILE A 89 -4.87 -1.83 -28.45
N SER A 90 -4.12 -0.97 -29.15
CA SER A 90 -4.38 -0.63 -30.56
C SER A 90 -4.16 -1.84 -31.48
N GLU A 91 -3.12 -2.63 -31.21
CA GLU A 91 -2.85 -3.89 -31.90
C GLU A 91 -3.98 -4.89 -31.71
N HIS A 92 -4.45 -5.04 -30.47
CA HIS A 92 -5.57 -5.92 -30.14
C HIS A 92 -6.86 -5.49 -30.86
N ASP A 93 -7.21 -4.19 -30.83
CA ASP A 93 -8.39 -3.68 -31.54
C ASP A 93 -8.30 -3.95 -33.05
N ARG A 94 -7.13 -3.69 -33.66
CA ARG A 94 -6.91 -4.00 -35.08
C ARG A 94 -7.12 -5.48 -35.39
N MET A 95 -6.64 -6.38 -34.52
CA MET A 95 -6.85 -7.82 -34.68
C MET A 95 -8.34 -8.17 -34.62
N MET A 96 -9.08 -7.60 -33.66
CA MET A 96 -10.52 -7.82 -33.52
C MET A 96 -11.31 -7.30 -34.73
N GLN A 97 -10.96 -6.14 -35.27
CA GLN A 97 -11.60 -5.62 -36.49
C GLN A 97 -11.34 -6.50 -37.72
N ASN A 98 -10.12 -7.04 -37.86
CA ASN A 98 -9.80 -7.95 -38.96
C ASN A 98 -10.55 -9.28 -38.84
N TRP A 99 -10.66 -9.83 -37.63
CA TRP A 99 -11.45 -11.04 -37.39
C TRP A 99 -12.93 -10.84 -37.74
N ARG A 100 -13.51 -9.71 -37.35
CA ARG A 100 -14.90 -9.35 -37.70
C ARG A 100 -15.16 -9.23 -39.20
N LYS A 101 -14.13 -8.96 -40.01
CA LYS A 101 -14.26 -8.92 -41.48
C LYS A 101 -14.10 -10.30 -42.12
N THR A 102 -13.46 -11.24 -41.42
CA THR A 102 -13.09 -12.56 -41.94
C THR A 102 -14.11 -13.63 -41.55
N TRP A 103 -14.82 -13.43 -40.43
CA TRP A 103 -15.89 -14.28 -39.89
C TRP A 103 -17.21 -13.52 -39.87
#